data_AF-A0A8J6UZ99-F1
#
_entry.id   AF-A0A8J6UZ99-F1
#
_cell.length_a   1.000
_cell.length_b   1.000
_cell.length_c   1.000
_cell.angle_alpha   90.00
_cell.angle_beta   90.00
_cell.angle_gamma   90.00
#
_symmetry.space_group_name_H-M   'P 1'
#
loop_
_entity.id
_entity.type
_entity.pdbx_description
1 polymer ?
#
loop_
_entity_poly.entity_id
_entity_poly.type
_entity_poly.pdbx_seq_one_letter_code
_entity_poly.pdbx_strand_id
1 'polypeptide(L)'
;MNTPLASFLSAMRQSLGNRLGISICLGLALVTAMTIVGLSRSAPGLATVAQAPRLVPAILNGSPVSVLYVTRSSDTVLTRCYPGFEPSLTLRAMGSNAEQMEGVLTCVSRQ
;
A
#
# COMPACT_ATOMS: atom_id res chain seq x y z
N MET A 1 -52.49 23.26 28.93
CA MET A 1 -53.10 24.39 29.67
C MET A 1 -52.34 24.56 30.99
N ASN A 2 -51.94 25.81 31.26
CA ASN A 2 -51.59 26.45 32.55
C ASN A 2 -50.17 26.30 33.14
N THR A 3 -49.40 27.40 33.02
CA THR A 3 -48.40 27.99 33.95
C THR A 3 -49.11 28.45 35.27
N PRO A 4 -48.47 28.87 36.41
CA PRO A 4 -47.33 29.82 36.47
C PRO A 4 -46.42 29.91 37.74
N LEU A 5 -45.40 30.79 37.62
CA LEU A 5 -44.84 31.72 38.61
C LEU A 5 -44.50 31.26 40.05
N ALA A 6 -43.20 31.07 40.33
CA ALA A 6 -42.48 31.57 41.51
C ALA A 6 -41.03 31.06 41.42
N SER A 7 -40.03 31.84 41.03
CA SER A 7 -39.27 32.61 42.01
C SER A 7 -38.38 33.61 41.28
N PHE A 8 -39.00 34.69 40.79
CA PHE A 8 -38.33 35.97 40.64
C PHE A 8 -38.31 36.60 42.04
N LEU A 9 -37.18 36.55 42.78
CA LEU A 9 -36.79 37.50 43.85
C LEU A 9 -35.64 36.97 44.74
N SER A 10 -34.55 36.53 44.14
CA SER A 10 -33.21 36.57 44.74
C SER A 10 -32.22 36.13 43.66
N ALA A 11 -31.66 37.02 42.86
CA ALA A 11 -30.30 37.45 43.12
C ALA A 11 -29.87 38.54 42.13
N MET A 12 -30.79 39.44 41.76
CA MET A 12 -30.41 40.77 41.28
C MET A 12 -30.21 41.67 42.50
N ARG A 13 -29.18 41.37 43.29
CA ARG A 13 -28.59 42.35 44.18
C ARG A 13 -27.10 42.14 44.22
N GLN A 14 -26.45 43.10 43.59
CA GLN A 14 -25.09 43.52 43.86
C GLN A 14 -24.01 42.59 43.29
N SER A 15 -23.53 42.89 42.08
CA SER A 15 -22.62 44.02 41.84
C SER A 15 -21.25 43.77 42.44
N LEU A 16 -20.27 43.81 41.54
CA LEU A 16 -18.91 44.27 41.79
C LEU A 16 -18.09 43.41 42.76
N GLY A 17 -17.49 42.36 42.20
CA GLY A 17 -16.35 41.70 42.82
C GLY A 17 -15.56 40.88 41.81
N ASN A 18 -14.52 41.47 41.24
CA ASN A 18 -13.38 40.77 40.62
C ASN A 18 -13.58 40.11 39.24
N ARG A 19 -13.76 40.96 38.23
CA ARG A 19 -13.51 40.67 36.81
C ARG A 19 -12.01 40.68 36.45
N LEU A 20 -11.16 39.88 37.10
CA LEU A 20 -9.74 39.80 36.70
C LEU A 20 -9.05 38.44 36.86
N GLY A 21 -9.77 37.37 37.21
CA GLY A 21 -9.15 36.05 37.45
C GLY A 21 -9.46 34.94 36.44
N ILE A 22 -10.39 35.15 35.50
CA ILE A 22 -10.94 34.04 34.68
C ILE A 22 -10.41 34.07 33.22
N SER A 23 -9.76 35.16 32.80
CA SER A 23 -9.32 35.32 31.41
C SER A 23 -7.98 34.65 31.07
N ILE A 24 -7.22 34.14 32.05
CA ILE A 24 -5.87 33.60 31.81
C ILE A 24 -5.90 32.07 31.66
N CYS A 25 -6.82 31.37 32.32
CA CYS A 25 -6.89 29.91 32.24
C CYS A 25 -7.48 29.38 30.92
N LEU A 26 -8.30 30.16 30.21
CA LEU A 26 -8.88 29.74 28.93
C LEU A 26 -7.94 29.95 27.73
N GLY A 27 -6.96 30.87 27.84
CA GLY A 27 -5.99 31.15 26.78
C GLY A 27 -4.87 30.12 26.69
N LEU A 28 -4.44 29.56 27.82
CA LEU A 28 -3.34 28.58 27.86
C LEU A 28 -3.75 27.15 27.50
N ALA A 29 -5.02 26.77 27.71
CA ALA A 29 -5.51 25.42 27.40
C ALA A 29 -5.64 25.15 25.89
N LEU A 30 -5.76 26.19 25.06
CA LEU A 30 -5.88 26.06 23.61
C LEU A 30 -4.52 26.01 22.89
N VAL A 31 -3.44 26.51 23.50
CA VAL A 31 -2.10 26.52 22.89
C VAL A 31 -1.41 25.15 22.99
N THR A 32 -1.73 24.34 24.00
CA THR A 32 -1.11 23.02 24.21
C THR A 32 -1.67 21.90 23.32
N ALA A 33 -2.80 22.09 22.66
CA ALA A 33 -3.38 21.07 21.78
C ALA A 33 -2.80 21.05 20.35
N MET A 34 -2.09 22.10 19.92
CA MET A 34 -1.62 22.27 18.54
C MET A 34 -0.16 21.83 18.28
N THR A 35 0.60 21.39 19.29
CA THR A 35 2.04 21.07 19.15
C THR A 35 2.38 19.58 19.04
N ILE A 36 1.40 18.65 19.14
CA ILE A 36 1.67 17.19 19.05
C ILE A 36 1.43 16.61 17.63
N VAL A 37 1.33 17.45 16.59
CA VAL A 37 1.11 16.97 15.19
C VAL A 37 2.45 16.73 14.43
N GLY A 38 3.60 16.90 15.09
CA GLY A 38 4.87 17.13 14.39
C GLY A 38 5.75 15.93 14.00
N LEU A 39 5.51 14.69 14.44
CA LEU A 39 6.49 13.60 14.21
C LEU A 39 5.90 12.22 13.88
N SER A 40 4.83 12.17 13.09
CA SER A 40 4.51 10.96 12.32
C SER A 40 5.47 10.85 11.12
N ARG A 41 6.77 10.66 11.37
CA ARG A 41 7.69 10.21 10.30
C ARG A 41 7.27 8.79 9.96
N SER A 42 6.43 8.64 8.94
CA SER A 42 6.27 7.39 8.22
C SER A 42 7.68 6.95 7.86
N ALA A 43 8.16 5.88 8.50
CA ALA A 43 9.41 5.27 8.09
C ALA A 43 9.35 5.07 6.57
N PRO A 44 10.38 5.45 5.80
CA PRO A 44 10.37 5.18 4.37
C PRO A 44 10.10 3.70 4.22
N GLY A 45 8.99 3.36 3.56
CA GLY A 45 8.69 1.97 3.23
C GLY A 45 9.91 1.43 2.53
N LEU A 46 10.63 0.51 3.17
CA LEU A 46 11.78 -0.12 2.55
C LEU A 46 11.23 -0.80 1.30
N ALA A 47 11.54 -0.22 0.15
CA ALA A 47 11.30 -0.85 -1.14
C ALA A 47 12.19 -2.08 -1.16
N THR A 48 11.67 -3.18 -0.63
CA THR A 48 12.29 -4.49 -0.80
C THR A 48 12.33 -4.71 -2.30
N VAL A 49 13.53 -4.55 -2.87
CA VAL A 49 13.75 -4.76 -4.29
C VAL A 49 13.20 -6.14 -4.61
N ALA A 50 12.24 -6.20 -5.54
CA ALA A 50 11.60 -7.44 -5.93
C ALA A 50 12.71 -8.45 -6.26
N GLN A 51 12.72 -9.57 -5.54
CA GLN A 51 13.74 -10.58 -5.71
C GLN A 51 13.78 -11.00 -7.18
N ALA A 52 15.00 -11.05 -7.76
CA ALA A 52 15.17 -11.43 -9.15
C ALA A 52 14.51 -12.80 -9.41
N PRO A 53 13.76 -12.95 -10.52
CA PRO A 53 13.18 -14.22 -10.91
C PRO A 53 14.26 -15.31 -10.95
N ARG A 54 13.97 -16.48 -10.39
CA ARG A 54 14.89 -17.61 -10.37
C ARG A 54 14.44 -18.66 -11.37
N LEU A 55 15.41 -19.28 -12.03
CA LEU A 55 15.19 -20.47 -12.84
C LEU A 55 15.11 -21.69 -11.95
N VAL A 56 14.04 -22.46 -12.09
CA VAL A 56 13.80 -23.70 -11.33
C VAL A 56 13.93 -24.88 -12.30
N PRO A 57 14.76 -25.89 -11.99
CA PRO A 57 14.85 -27.09 -12.83
C PRO A 57 13.54 -27.88 -12.77
N ALA A 58 13.11 -28.38 -13.92
CA ALA A 58 11.95 -29.26 -14.06
C ALA A 58 12.17 -30.28 -15.19
N ILE A 59 11.27 -31.25 -15.32
CA ILE A 59 11.25 -32.21 -16.42
C ILE A 59 9.98 -31.99 -17.24
N LEU A 60 10.15 -31.72 -18.53
CA LEU A 60 9.07 -31.58 -19.47
C LEU A 60 9.17 -32.64 -20.58
N ASN A 61 8.14 -33.47 -20.72
CA ASN A 61 8.10 -34.58 -21.70
C ASN A 61 9.35 -35.48 -21.61
N GLY A 62 9.83 -35.73 -20.39
CA GLY A 62 11.05 -36.51 -20.14
C GLY A 62 12.37 -35.76 -20.37
N SER A 63 12.33 -34.50 -20.81
CA SER A 63 13.52 -33.67 -21.03
C SER A 63 13.73 -32.66 -19.91
N PRO A 64 14.96 -32.44 -19.41
CA PRO A 64 15.23 -31.41 -18.43
C PRO A 64 15.04 -30.01 -19.02
N VAL A 65 14.34 -29.15 -18.29
CA VAL A 65 14.08 -27.74 -18.65
C VAL A 65 14.28 -26.83 -17.45
N SER A 66 14.48 -25.54 -17.71
CA SER A 66 14.54 -24.49 -16.68
C SER A 66 13.30 -23.62 -16.76
N VAL A 67 12.51 -23.59 -15.69
CA VAL A 67 11.25 -22.84 -15.60
C VAL A 67 11.51 -21.49 -14.96
N LEU A 68 11.07 -20.43 -15.63
CA LEU A 68 11.05 -19.07 -15.09
C LEU A 68 9.62 -18.70 -14.69
N TYR A 69 9.39 -18.45 -13.39
CA TYR A 69 8.09 -17.98 -12.92
C TYR A 69 8.00 -16.47 -13.03
N VAL A 70 7.06 -15.98 -13.84
CA VAL A 70 6.73 -14.56 -13.99
C VAL A 70 5.37 -14.33 -13.34
N THR A 71 5.33 -13.52 -12.28
CA THR A 71 4.15 -13.43 -11.41
C THR A 71 3.38 -12.12 -11.55
N ARG A 72 3.91 -11.13 -12.29
CA ARG A 72 3.25 -9.83 -12.50
C ARG A 72 3.06 -9.59 -14.00
N SER A 73 1.91 -9.01 -14.35
CA SER A 73 1.57 -8.68 -15.74
C SER A 73 2.47 -7.63 -16.38
N SER A 74 3.19 -6.84 -15.58
CA SER A 74 4.14 -5.82 -16.05
C SER A 74 5.57 -6.34 -16.21
N ASP A 75 5.86 -7.57 -15.79
CA ASP A 75 7.21 -8.10 -15.85
C ASP A 75 7.60 -8.38 -17.31
N THR A 76 8.80 -7.93 -17.70
CA THR A 76 9.36 -8.15 -19.03
C THR A 76 10.58 -9.06 -18.94
N VAL A 77 10.60 -10.11 -19.75
CA VAL A 77 11.73 -11.04 -19.82
C VAL A 77 12.50 -10.78 -21.12
N LEU A 78 13.75 -10.33 -21.00
CA LEU A 78 14.65 -10.21 -22.13
C LEU A 78 15.34 -11.54 -22.38
N THR A 79 15.11 -12.15 -23.54
CA THR A 79 15.83 -13.35 -23.97
C THR A 79 16.76 -13.06 -25.15
N ARG A 80 17.97 -13.61 -25.09
CA ARG A 80 19.00 -13.47 -26.12
C ARG A 80 19.42 -14.85 -26.61
N CYS A 81 19.17 -15.12 -27.88
CA CYS A 81 19.74 -16.26 -28.58
C CYS A 81 21.13 -15.90 -29.11
N TYR A 82 21.99 -16.91 -29.27
CA TYR A 82 23.29 -16.72 -29.93
C TYR A 82 23.10 -16.29 -31.40
N PRO A 83 24.12 -15.65 -32.01
CA PRO A 83 24.08 -15.26 -33.42
C PRO A 83 23.68 -16.43 -34.34
N GLY A 84 22.83 -16.16 -35.33
CA GLY A 84 22.28 -17.17 -36.24
C GLY A 84 20.99 -17.85 -35.75
N PHE A 85 20.53 -17.53 -34.53
CA PHE A 85 19.28 -18.01 -33.96
C PHE A 85 18.34 -16.87 -33.59
N GLU A 86 17.04 -17.16 -33.54
CA GLU A 86 15.99 -16.27 -33.08
C GLU A 86 15.13 -16.92 -31.99
N PRO A 87 14.66 -16.14 -31.01
CA PRO A 87 13.76 -16.66 -29.99
C PRO A 87 12.39 -16.97 -30.60
N SER A 88 11.86 -18.15 -30.31
CA SER A 88 10.52 -18.59 -30.67
C SER A 88 9.75 -18.97 -29.41
N LEU A 89 8.52 -18.48 -29.30
CA LEU A 89 7.62 -18.70 -28.16
C LEU A 89 6.41 -19.53 -28.59
N THR A 90 6.24 -20.68 -27.94
CA THR A 90 5.03 -21.51 -28.10
C THR A 90 4.24 -21.51 -26.81
N LEU A 91 2.98 -21.10 -26.87
CA LEU A 91 2.07 -21.13 -25.73
C LEU A 91 1.33 -22.46 -25.64
N ARG A 92 1.10 -22.93 -24.42
CA ARG A 92 0.34 -24.16 -24.14
C ARG A 92 -0.25 -24.13 -22.73
N ALA A 93 -1.17 -25.05 -22.46
CA ALA A 93 -1.65 -25.28 -21.10
C ALA A 93 -0.52 -25.81 -20.21
N MET A 94 -0.48 -25.37 -18.96
CA MET A 94 0.46 -25.83 -17.94
C MET A 94 0.01 -27.21 -17.45
N GLY A 95 0.68 -28.26 -17.94
CA GLY A 95 0.30 -29.64 -17.65
C GLY A 95 -1.12 -29.95 -18.14
N SER A 96 -1.97 -30.46 -17.25
CA SER A 96 -3.39 -30.74 -17.52
C SER A 96 -4.33 -29.59 -17.18
N ASN A 97 -3.81 -28.44 -16.76
CA ASN A 97 -4.61 -27.29 -16.33
C ASN A 97 -4.82 -26.31 -17.50
N ALA A 98 -6.03 -26.25 -18.04
CA ALA A 98 -6.38 -25.35 -19.15
C ALA A 98 -6.47 -23.86 -18.75
N GLU A 99 -6.64 -23.57 -17.46
CA GLU A 99 -6.77 -22.19 -16.94
C GLU A 99 -5.40 -21.51 -16.73
N GLN A 100 -4.32 -22.30 -16.75
CA GLN A 100 -2.96 -21.79 -16.58
C GLN A 100 -2.19 -22.02 -17.87
N MET A 101 -1.71 -20.94 -18.47
CA MET A 101 -0.92 -20.98 -19.69
C MET A 101 0.57 -20.85 -19.35
N GLU A 102 1.40 -21.58 -20.06
CA GLU A 102 2.86 -21.45 -20.02
C GLU A 102 3.42 -21.29 -21.43
N GLY A 103 4.58 -20.65 -21.50
CA GLY A 103 5.32 -20.44 -22.75
C GLY A 103 6.61 -21.23 -22.75
N VAL A 104 6.82 -22.04 -23.79
CA VAL A 104 8.12 -22.66 -24.05
C VAL A 104 8.88 -21.74 -25.00
N LEU A 105 9.96 -21.15 -24.49
CA LEU A 105 10.84 -20.31 -25.28
C LEU A 105 12.07 -21.10 -25.74
N THR A 106 12.30 -21.14 -27.05
CA THR A 106 13.41 -21.85 -27.68
C THR A 106 14.17 -20.93 -28.63
N CYS A 107 15.44 -21.25 -28.91
CA CYS A 107 16.21 -20.58 -29.93
C CYS A 107 16.22 -21.45 -31.19
N VAL A 108 15.59 -20.99 -32.26
CA VAL A 108 15.51 -21.68 -33.55
C VAL A 108 16.46 -21.03 -34.55
N SER A 109 16.99 -21.80 -35.50
CA SER A 109 17.91 -21.26 -36.51
C SER A 109 17.14 -20.35 -37.49
N ARG A 110 17.78 -19.27 -37.95
CA ARG A 110 17.20 -18.31 -38.94
C ARG A 110 17.14 -18.83 -40.39
N GLN A 111 17.15 -20.14 -40.59
CA GLN A 111 17.23 -20.74 -41.93
C GLN A 111 15.96 -20.52 -42.75
#